data_AF-A0A2M6YB05-F1
#
_entry.id   AF-A0A2M6YB05-F1
#
_cell.length_a   1.000
_cell.length_b   1.000
_cell.length_c   1.000
_cell.angle_alpha   90.00
_cell.angle_beta   90.00
_cell.angle_gamma   90.00
#
_symmetry.space_group_name_H-M   'P 1'
#
loop_
_entity.id
_entity.type
_entity.pdbx_description
1 polymer ?
#
loop_
_entity_poly.entity_id
_entity_poly.type
_entity_poly.pdbx_seq_one_letter_code
_entity_poly.pdbx_strand_id
1 'polypeptide(L)' 'MYYLTSPIGEHWEFERLEELKEFIEVGCTESGGFDWIESIVDDAGTPYGCSWTLEIEKLS' A
#
# COMPACT_ATOMS: atom_id res chain seq x y z
N MET A 1 -0.15 -9.71 -10.64
CA MET A 1 -0.51 -8.27 -10.71
C MET A 1 -1.14 -7.86 -9.39
N TYR A 2 -0.98 -6.61 -8.97
CA TYR A 2 -1.51 -6.08 -7.71
C TYR A 2 -2.43 -4.91 -7.96
N TYR A 3 -3.49 -4.82 -7.15
CA TYR A 3 -4.51 -3.80 -7.24
C TYR A 3 -4.65 -3.11 -5.88
N LEU A 4 -4.58 -1.80 -5.89
CA LEU A 4 -4.86 -0.96 -4.72
C LEU A 4 -6.13 -0.17 -4.98
N THR A 5 -7.02 -0.10 -3.99
CA THR A 5 -8.25 0.70 -4.06
C THR A 5 -8.29 1.70 -2.91
N SER A 6 -8.73 2.92 -3.16
CA SER A 6 -8.98 3.94 -2.13
C SER A 6 -10.44 4.00 -1.70
N PRO A 7 -10.75 4.57 -0.51
CA PRO A 7 -12.13 4.71 -0.03
C PRO A 7 -13.04 5.57 -0.92
N ILE A 8 -12.47 6.34 -1.85
CA ILE A 8 -13.21 7.16 -2.81
C ILE A 8 -13.39 6.48 -4.17
N GLY A 9 -12.99 5.21 -4.29
CA GLY A 9 -13.15 4.40 -5.50
C GLY A 9 -12.08 4.64 -6.57
N GLU A 10 -10.93 5.21 -6.20
CA GLU A 10 -9.77 5.24 -7.11
C GLU A 10 -9.07 3.88 -7.08
N HIS A 11 -8.51 3.49 -8.23
CA HIS A 11 -7.85 2.21 -8.41
C HIS A 11 -6.48 2.40 -9.07
N TRP A 12 -5.49 1.65 -8.58
CA TRP A 12 -4.15 1.60 -9.14
C TRP A 12 -3.72 0.15 -9.36
N GLU A 13 -2.97 -0.07 -10.44
CA GLU A 13 -2.50 -1.38 -10.86
C GLU A 13 -0.97 -1.39 -10.89
N PHE A 14 -0.37 -2.49 -10.41
CA PHE A 14 1.08 -2.65 -10.32
C PHE A 14 1.47 -4.04 -10.80
N GLU A 15 2.46 -4.12 -11.70
CA GLU A 15 2.97 -5.41 -12.18
C GLU A 15 3.82 -6.10 -11.11
N ARG A 16 4.53 -5.31 -10.31
CA ARG A 16 5.49 -5.78 -9.31
C ARG A 16 5.13 -5.32 -7.91
N LEU A 17 5.43 -6.16 -6.92
CA LEU A 17 5.17 -5.86 -5.51
C LEU A 17 5.98 -4.64 -5.02
N GLU A 18 7.18 -4.47 -5.56
CA GLU A 18 8.08 -3.36 -5.24
C GLU A 18 7.48 -2.01 -5.63
N GLU A 19 6.80 -1.93 -6.78
CA GLU A 19 6.15 -0.69 -7.26
C GLU A 19 4.97 -0.31 -6.36
N LEU A 20 4.16 -1.29 -5.97
CA LEU A 20 3.08 -1.09 -5.01
C LEU A 20 3.62 -0.55 -3.68
N LYS A 21 4.72 -1.11 -3.18
CA LYS A 21 5.33 -0.67 -1.91
C LYS A 21 5.84 0.76 -1.98
N GLU A 22 6.58 1.11 -3.04
CA GLU A 22 7.09 2.47 -3.24
C GLU A 22 5.94 3.49 -3.32
N PHE A 23 4.87 3.16 -4.04
CA PHE A 23 3.68 4.00 -4.13
C PHE A 23 3.02 4.23 -2.76
N ILE A 24 2.88 3.17 -1.96
CA ILE A 24 2.32 3.25 -0.61
C ILE A 24 3.22 4.12 0.30
N GLU A 25 4.53 3.94 0.27
CA GLU A 25 5.47 4.72 1.11
C GLU A 25 5.39 6.22 0.81
N VAL A 26 5.34 6.59 -0.49
CA VAL A 26 5.16 7.98 -0.93
C VAL A 26 3.81 8.51 -0.46
N GLY A 27 2.72 7.79 -0.76
CA GLY A 27 1.37 8.21 -0.38
C GLY A 27 1.20 8.37 1.13
N CYS A 28 1.84 7.52 1.94
CA CYS A 28 1.81 7.63 3.39
C CYS A 28 2.57 8.85 3.91
N THR A 29 3.68 9.20 3.27
CA THR A 29 4.45 10.40 3.62
C THR A 29 3.65 11.67 3.33
N GLU A 30 2.88 11.69 2.23
CA GLU A 30 2.07 12.83 1.81
C GLU A 30 0.76 12.98 2.59
N SER A 31 0.07 11.87 2.84
CA SER A 31 -1.24 11.85 3.52
C SER A 31 -1.16 11.75 5.04
N GLY A 32 0.02 11.44 5.60
CA GLY A 32 0.23 11.28 7.04
C GLY A 32 -0.29 9.95 7.60
N GLY A 33 -0.53 8.94 6.76
CA GLY A 33 -0.99 7.62 7.19
C GLY A 33 -1.47 6.74 6.03
N PHE A 34 -2.27 5.73 6.35
CA PHE A 34 -2.79 4.74 5.37
C PHE A 34 -4.29 4.90 5.10
N ASP A 35 -4.92 5.97 5.59
CA ASP A 35 -6.37 6.20 5.51
C ASP A 35 -6.90 6.29 4.07
N TRP A 36 -6.01 6.47 3.10
CA TRP A 36 -6.29 6.52 1.67
C TRP A 36 -6.29 5.14 1.00
N ILE A 37 -5.98 4.07 1.73
CA ILE A 37 -6.01 2.68 1.24
C ILE A 37 -7.23 1.96 1.82
N GLU A 38 -8.15 1.55 0.95
CA GLU A 38 -9.28 0.69 1.31
C GLU A 38 -8.92 -0.79 1.22
N SER A 39 -8.28 -1.21 0.12
CA SER A 39 -7.91 -2.61 -0.08
C SER A 39 -6.71 -2.78 -1.00
N ILE A 40 -6.01 -3.89 -0.80
CA ILE A 40 -4.93 -4.38 -1.67
C ILE A 40 -5.21 -5.84 -1.97
N VAL A 41 -5.29 -6.21 -3.25
CA VAL A 41 -5.51 -7.59 -3.71
C VAL A 41 -4.55 -7.93 -4.85
N ASP A 42 -4.21 -9.20 -5.02
CA ASP A 42 -3.56 -9.68 -6.24
C ASP A 42 -4.58 -10.16 -7.30
N ASP A 43 -4.08 -10.59 -8.45
CA ASP A 43 -4.85 -11.16 -9.56
C ASP A 43 -5.47 -12.54 -9.26
N ALA A 44 -5.01 -13.22 -8.21
CA ALA A 44 -5.68 -14.41 -7.67
C ALA A 44 -6.80 -14.05 -6.67
N GLY A 45 -6.99 -12.77 -6.35
CA GLY A 45 -7.95 -12.29 -5.37
C GLY A 45 -7.48 -12.46 -3.91
N THR A 46 -6.19 -12.72 -3.70
CA THR A 46 -5.60 -12.83 -2.36
C THR A 46 -5.55 -11.43 -1.74
N PRO A 47 -6.18 -11.20 -0.58
CA PRO A 47 -6.10 -9.93 0.10
C PRO A 47 -4.76 -9.78 0.81
N TYR A 48 -4.13 -8.63 0.64
CA TYR A 48 -2.95 -8.21 1.39
C TYR A 48 -3.38 -7.26 2.49
N GLY A 49 -3.28 -7.70 3.73
CA GLY A 49 -3.51 -6.83 4.87
C GLY A 49 -2.37 -5.83 5.05
N CYS A 50 -2.70 -4.62 5.49
CA CYS A 50 -1.74 -3.63 5.99
C CYS A 50 -1.24 -4.01 7.40
N SER A 51 -0.79 -5.25 7.64
CA SER A 51 -0.07 -5.56 8.88
C SER A 51 1.39 -5.12 8.72
N TRP A 52 1.62 -3.81 8.87
CA TRP A 52 2.97 -3.27 8.83
C TRP A 52 3.57 -3.34 10.22
N THR A 53 4.57 -4.19 10.41
CA THR A 53 5.45 -4.11 11.57
C THR A 53 6.32 -2.87 11.37
N LEU A 54 6.05 -1.81 12.13
CA LEU A 54 6.87 -0.61 12.12
C LEU A 54 8.24 -0.95 12.72
N GLU A 55 9.25 -1.15 11.89
CA GLU A 55 10.64 -1.28 12.34
C GLU A 55 11.21 0.13 12.56
N ILE A 56 11.23 0.59 13.80
CA ILE A 56 11.88 1.86 14.17
C ILE A 56 13.37 1.59 14.36
N GLU A 57 14.20 1.99 13.39
CA GLU A 57 15.64 2.07 13.58
C GLU A 57 16.03 3.33 14.35
N LYS A 58 16.84 3.17 15.40
CA LYS A 58 17.39 4.29 16.15
C LYS A 58 18.60 4.84 15.38
N LEU A 59 18.52 6.09 14.94
CA LEU A 59 19.68 6.80 14.37
C LEU A 59 20.79 6.89 15.45
N SER A 60 21.94 6.28 15.15
CA SER A 60 23.18 6.32 15.94
C SER A 60 23.98 7.58 15.68
#